data_AF-A0A923P7H7-F1
#
_entry.id   AF-A0A923P7H7-F1
#
_cell.length_a   1.000
_cell.length_b   1.000
_cell.length_c   1.000
_cell.angle_alpha   90.00
_cell.angle_beta   90.00
_cell.angle_gamma   90.00
#
_symmetry.space_group_name_H-M   'P 1'
#
loop_
_entity.id
_entity.type
_entity.pdbx_description
1 polymer ?
#
loop_
_entity_poly.entity_id
_entity_poly.type
_entity_poly.pdbx_seq_one_letter_code
_entity_poly.pdbx_strand_id
1 'polypeptide(L)'
;MSSLKIATLTGLCASLVLSASAQAASLSFYLDQSNVLADGSNYLRVDVADGADGAIDFTVQVLGPLTDLAASNFGLQSFAFNVAPGGDAEAMDISGLPSGWKAVNSRRMDGFGRFDIKLRGKGNARLETLTFSITGIDGDSPEDYAVFSTGKSPQGHEFFAARVAGFESGDCDWGGCGSMDDDDGMQPRFALQTSGKDDHKAYWSKFWKRDWRHHMDRHWDGDWLKDCITSGFFGGSTAVPLPGAAWLFLTGAAGILARARRRRA
;
A
#
# COMPACT_ATOMS: atom_id res chain seq x y z
N MET A 1 70.13 -5.04 54.75
CA MET A 1 70.47 -3.88 53.89
C MET A 1 70.65 -4.43 52.47
N SER A 2 69.89 -4.12 51.42
CA SER A 2 68.81 -3.15 51.21
C SER A 2 68.04 -3.55 49.94
N SER A 3 66.71 -3.38 50.01
CA SER A 3 65.73 -3.05 48.94
C SER A 3 65.56 -3.94 47.70
N LEU A 4 64.52 -4.78 47.80
CA LEU A 4 63.73 -5.35 46.71
C LEU A 4 62.97 -4.22 45.97
N LYS A 5 63.18 -4.07 44.65
CA LYS A 5 62.36 -3.17 43.81
C LYS A 5 61.29 -3.99 43.10
N ILE A 6 60.05 -3.83 43.56
CA ILE A 6 58.83 -4.34 42.95
C ILE A 6 58.52 -3.46 41.73
N ALA A 7 58.52 -4.04 40.53
CA ALA A 7 57.99 -3.41 39.34
C ALA A 7 56.66 -4.09 38.99
N THR A 8 55.57 -3.50 39.49
CA THR A 8 54.19 -3.86 39.15
C THR A 8 53.89 -3.35 37.74
N LEU A 9 53.77 -4.27 36.77
CA LEU A 9 53.23 -3.99 35.46
C LEU A 9 51.70 -4.11 35.53
N THR A 10 51.01 -3.00 35.79
CA THR A 10 49.56 -2.90 35.71
C THR A 10 49.16 -2.79 34.24
N GLY A 11 48.88 -3.93 33.60
CA GLY A 11 48.30 -3.96 32.26
C GLY A 11 46.86 -3.47 32.29
N LEU A 12 46.62 -2.29 31.73
CA LEU A 12 45.30 -1.68 31.57
C LEU A 12 44.45 -2.54 30.61
N CYS A 13 43.50 -3.31 31.15
CA CYS A 13 42.48 -3.97 30.34
C CYS A 13 41.55 -2.89 29.75
N ALA A 14 41.76 -2.53 28.48
CA ALA A 14 40.82 -1.71 27.72
C ALA A 14 39.57 -2.55 27.39
N SER A 15 38.52 -2.42 28.21
CA SER A 15 37.19 -2.94 27.90
C SER A 15 36.57 -2.07 26.80
N LEU A 16 36.70 -2.47 25.53
CA LEU A 16 35.85 -1.99 24.46
C LEU A 16 34.42 -2.48 24.73
N VAL A 17 33.58 -1.60 25.26
CA VAL A 17 32.13 -1.77 25.21
C VAL A 17 31.71 -1.53 23.76
N LEU A 18 31.59 -2.61 22.99
CA LEU A 18 30.88 -2.57 21.72
C LEU A 18 29.40 -2.44 22.05
N SER A 19 28.90 -1.21 22.12
CA SER A 19 27.47 -0.94 22.07
C SER A 19 26.95 -1.46 20.74
N ALA A 20 26.34 -2.64 20.73
CA ALA A 20 25.53 -3.07 19.60
C ALA A 20 24.36 -2.09 19.53
N SER A 21 24.32 -1.23 18.52
CA SER A 21 23.09 -0.52 18.20
C SER A 21 22.04 -1.59 17.94
N ALA A 22 21.00 -1.65 18.77
CA ALA A 22 19.78 -2.36 18.42
C ALA A 22 19.28 -1.70 17.13
N GLN A 23 19.50 -2.37 16.00
CA GLN A 23 19.01 -1.90 14.72
C GLN A 23 17.52 -2.21 14.71
N ALA A 24 16.68 -1.17 14.70
CA ALA A 24 15.26 -1.31 14.40
C ALA A 24 15.12 -2.06 13.07
N ALA A 25 14.41 -3.19 13.08
CA ALA A 25 14.05 -3.89 11.86
C ALA A 25 13.17 -2.97 11.02
N SER A 26 13.43 -2.92 9.72
CA SER A 26 12.61 -2.16 8.78
C SER A 26 12.52 -2.90 7.47
N LEU A 27 11.30 -3.03 6.97
CA LEU A 27 10.95 -3.61 5.69
C LEU A 27 10.32 -2.54 4.82
N SER A 28 10.59 -2.64 3.52
CA SER A 28 10.05 -1.74 2.53
C SER A 28 9.49 -2.55 1.37
N PHE A 29 8.30 -2.19 0.90
CA PHE A 29 7.63 -2.85 -0.22
C PHE A 29 7.10 -1.82 -1.21
N TYR A 30 7.10 -2.18 -2.50
CA TYR A 30 6.40 -1.43 -3.53
C TYR A 30 5.03 -2.05 -3.80
N LEU A 31 4.04 -1.18 -4.03
CA LEU A 31 2.76 -1.54 -4.63
C LEU A 31 2.87 -1.25 -6.12
N ASP A 32 3.06 -2.31 -6.90
CA ASP A 32 3.35 -2.25 -8.34
C ASP A 32 2.25 -2.86 -9.22
N GLN A 33 1.22 -3.44 -8.62
CA GLN A 33 0.04 -3.93 -9.31
C GLN A 33 -1.10 -2.91 -9.26
N SER A 34 -1.91 -2.83 -10.32
CA SER A 34 -3.05 -1.91 -10.40
C SER A 34 -4.23 -2.54 -11.12
N ASN A 35 -5.45 -2.21 -10.68
CA ASN A 35 -6.66 -2.65 -11.37
C ASN A 35 -7.07 -1.71 -12.53
N VAL A 36 -6.39 -0.58 -12.71
CA VAL A 36 -6.76 0.47 -13.67
C VAL A 36 -5.57 1.01 -14.47
N LEU A 37 -4.35 0.91 -13.94
CA LEU A 37 -3.11 1.25 -14.63
C LEU A 37 -2.33 -0.03 -14.98
N ALA A 38 -1.26 0.10 -15.75
CA ALA A 38 -0.42 -1.04 -16.10
C ALA A 38 0.34 -1.59 -14.88
N ASP A 39 0.50 -2.89 -14.77
CA ASP A 39 1.30 -3.49 -13.69
C ASP A 39 2.81 -3.27 -13.90
N GLY A 40 3.58 -3.43 -12.83
CA GLY A 40 5.05 -3.36 -12.82
C GLY A 40 5.65 -1.96 -12.62
N SER A 41 4.82 -0.93 -12.41
CA SER A 41 5.28 0.42 -12.06
C SER A 41 5.14 0.65 -10.56
N ASN A 42 6.16 1.18 -9.90
CA ASN A 42 6.11 1.43 -8.45
C ASN A 42 5.18 2.62 -8.14
N TYR A 43 3.93 2.34 -7.78
CA TYR A 43 2.89 3.35 -7.54
C TYR A 43 2.91 3.89 -6.11
N LEU A 44 3.14 3.01 -5.14
CA LEU A 44 3.29 3.37 -3.74
C LEU A 44 4.46 2.62 -3.11
N ARG A 45 4.98 3.18 -2.02
CA ARG A 45 5.92 2.52 -1.12
C ARG A 45 5.29 2.37 0.26
N VAL A 46 5.46 1.20 0.86
CA VAL A 46 5.10 0.91 2.25
C VAL A 46 6.38 0.61 2.99
N ASP A 47 6.68 1.39 4.02
CA ASP A 47 7.71 1.11 5.00
C ASP A 47 7.05 0.65 6.30
N VAL A 48 7.53 -0.47 6.83
CA VAL A 48 7.13 -1.04 8.13
C VAL A 48 8.39 -1.13 8.98
N ALA A 49 8.39 -0.54 10.16
CA ALA A 49 9.59 -0.48 10.99
C ALA A 49 9.27 -0.66 12.47
N ASP A 50 10.24 -1.14 13.23
CA ASP A 50 10.18 -1.06 14.69
C ASP A 50 10.13 0.41 15.12
N GLY A 51 9.05 0.77 15.79
CA GLY A 51 8.81 2.05 16.41
C GLY A 51 9.28 2.10 17.86
N ALA A 52 9.01 3.22 18.53
CA ALA A 52 9.29 3.37 19.95
C ALA A 52 8.38 2.47 20.80
N ASP A 53 8.87 2.06 21.97
CA ASP A 53 8.09 1.31 22.97
C ASP A 53 7.46 0.01 22.45
N GLY A 54 8.08 -0.62 21.45
CA GLY A 54 7.58 -1.86 20.83
C GLY A 54 6.43 -1.65 19.86
N ALA A 55 6.13 -0.39 19.49
CA ALA A 55 5.19 -0.12 18.41
C ALA A 55 5.74 -0.56 17.06
N ILE A 56 4.86 -0.80 16.10
CA ILE A 56 5.23 -0.99 14.69
C ILE A 56 4.73 0.21 13.89
N ASP A 57 5.68 0.95 13.32
CA ASP A 57 5.41 2.17 12.57
C ASP A 57 5.24 1.86 11.08
N PHE A 58 4.16 2.39 10.51
CA PHE A 58 3.86 2.31 9.09
C PHE A 58 4.00 3.69 8.45
N THR A 59 4.63 3.71 7.28
CA THR A 59 4.65 4.87 6.39
C THR A 59 4.29 4.42 4.97
N VAL A 60 3.17 4.92 4.46
CA VAL A 60 2.68 4.64 3.11
C VAL A 60 2.77 5.90 2.27
N GLN A 61 3.58 5.87 1.22
CA GLN A 61 3.86 7.03 0.37
C GLN A 61 3.40 6.77 -1.05
N VAL A 62 2.68 7.74 -1.62
CA VAL A 62 2.37 7.80 -3.04
C VAL A 62 3.62 8.22 -3.81
N LEU A 63 3.89 7.57 -4.95
CA LEU A 63 5.08 7.82 -5.76
C LEU A 63 4.75 8.55 -7.08
N GLY A 64 5.83 8.97 -7.76
CA GLY A 64 5.83 9.72 -9.02
C GLY A 64 4.75 9.32 -10.03
N PRO A 65 4.62 8.02 -10.39
CA PRO A 65 3.66 7.59 -11.40
C PRO A 65 2.20 7.96 -11.11
N LEU A 66 1.84 8.16 -9.83
CA LEU A 66 0.50 8.60 -9.45
C LEU A 66 0.43 10.12 -9.27
N THR A 67 1.48 10.77 -8.78
CA THR A 67 1.50 12.24 -8.63
C THR A 67 1.44 12.95 -9.98
N ASP A 68 1.96 12.32 -11.04
CA ASP A 68 1.87 12.82 -12.41
C ASP A 68 0.42 12.80 -12.94
N LEU A 69 -0.46 12.06 -12.29
CA LEU A 69 -1.90 11.99 -12.59
C LEU A 69 -2.73 12.78 -11.58
N ALA A 70 -2.12 13.56 -10.68
CA ALA A 70 -2.82 14.20 -9.58
C ALA A 70 -3.68 15.38 -10.02
N ALA A 71 -4.92 15.43 -9.54
CA ALA A 71 -5.80 16.59 -9.64
C ALA A 71 -6.17 17.14 -8.25
N SER A 72 -7.22 17.96 -8.20
CA SER A 72 -7.71 18.51 -6.94
C SER A 72 -8.06 17.39 -5.95
N ASN A 73 -7.58 17.53 -4.71
CA ASN A 73 -7.83 16.59 -3.62
C ASN A 73 -7.38 15.14 -3.97
N PHE A 74 -6.17 15.03 -4.51
CA PHE A 74 -5.47 13.78 -4.80
C PHE A 74 -4.94 13.09 -3.53
N GLY A 75 -4.87 11.76 -3.55
CA GLY A 75 -4.08 10.98 -2.59
C GLY A 75 -4.74 9.68 -2.12
N LEU A 76 -4.11 9.06 -1.13
CA LEU A 76 -4.58 7.86 -0.43
C LEU A 76 -5.96 8.10 0.16
N GLN A 77 -6.88 7.18 -0.10
CA GLN A 77 -8.23 7.18 0.45
C GLN A 77 -8.46 5.98 1.38
N SER A 78 -7.77 4.87 1.13
CA SER A 78 -7.74 3.73 2.05
C SER A 78 -6.46 2.93 1.89
N PHE A 79 -6.06 2.27 2.95
CA PHE A 79 -4.92 1.35 3.00
C PHE A 79 -5.35 0.09 3.76
N ALA A 80 -4.82 -1.07 3.40
CA ALA A 80 -5.15 -2.33 4.04
C ALA A 80 -3.96 -3.28 4.06
N PHE A 81 -3.90 -4.08 5.11
CA PHE A 81 -2.83 -5.03 5.40
C PHE A 81 -3.39 -6.18 6.25
N ASN A 82 -2.62 -7.26 6.38
CA ASN A 82 -2.97 -8.43 7.17
C ASN A 82 -2.05 -8.58 8.36
N VAL A 83 -2.45 -9.47 9.27
CA VAL A 83 -1.68 -9.86 10.43
C VAL A 83 -1.31 -11.34 10.29
N ALA A 84 -0.13 -11.71 10.77
CA ALA A 84 0.33 -13.10 10.75
C ALA A 84 -0.67 -14.02 11.44
N PRO A 85 -0.79 -15.28 11.00
CA PRO A 85 -1.66 -16.26 11.66
C PRO A 85 -1.33 -16.38 13.16
N GLY A 86 -2.32 -16.10 14.01
CA GLY A 86 -2.16 -16.14 15.47
C GLY A 86 -1.60 -14.85 16.08
N GLY A 87 -1.42 -13.78 15.29
CA GLY A 87 -1.19 -12.44 15.81
C GLY A 87 -2.48 -11.82 16.34
N ASP A 88 -2.34 -10.94 17.33
CA ASP A 88 -3.45 -10.35 18.08
C ASP A 88 -3.84 -8.94 17.62
N ALA A 89 -3.12 -8.37 16.64
CA ALA A 89 -3.35 -7.02 16.18
C ALA A 89 -4.71 -6.86 15.48
N GLU A 90 -5.47 -5.84 15.90
CA GLU A 90 -6.75 -5.47 15.34
C GLU A 90 -6.84 -3.97 15.03
N ALA A 91 -7.95 -3.53 14.43
CA ALA A 91 -8.21 -2.13 14.14
C ALA A 91 -8.18 -1.21 15.38
N MET A 92 -8.41 -1.75 16.59
CA MET A 92 -8.36 -0.95 17.81
C MET A 92 -6.94 -0.63 18.29
N ASP A 93 -5.95 -1.41 17.85
CA ASP A 93 -4.54 -1.24 18.20
C ASP A 93 -3.83 -0.21 17.32
N ILE A 94 -4.55 0.30 16.32
CA ILE A 94 -4.09 1.36 15.43
C ILE A 94 -4.12 2.70 16.14
N SER A 95 -2.96 3.33 16.25
CA SER A 95 -2.77 4.64 16.84
C SER A 95 -2.12 5.63 15.85
N GLY A 96 -2.15 6.92 16.18
CA GLY A 96 -1.49 7.97 15.38
C GLY A 96 -2.15 8.28 14.03
N LEU A 97 -3.39 7.81 13.78
CA LEU A 97 -4.07 8.08 12.52
C LEU A 97 -4.33 9.57 12.28
N PRO A 98 -4.16 10.08 11.04
CA PRO A 98 -4.51 11.44 10.69
C PRO A 98 -6.00 11.76 10.89
N SER A 99 -6.32 13.04 11.05
CA SER A 99 -7.70 13.49 11.22
C SER A 99 -8.60 13.03 10.06
N GLY A 100 -9.77 12.49 10.39
CA GLY A 100 -10.74 11.98 9.42
C GLY A 100 -10.48 10.56 8.92
N TRP A 101 -9.40 9.91 9.39
CA TRP A 101 -9.14 8.49 9.16
C TRP A 101 -9.64 7.63 10.31
N LYS A 102 -9.92 6.36 10.00
CA LYS A 102 -10.28 5.34 10.98
C LYS A 102 -9.84 3.96 10.50
N ALA A 103 -9.56 3.08 11.46
CA ALA A 103 -9.33 1.67 11.23
C ALA A 103 -10.63 0.86 11.37
N VAL A 104 -10.76 -0.21 10.59
CA VAL A 104 -11.85 -1.19 10.70
C VAL A 104 -11.34 -2.60 10.38
N ASN A 105 -11.90 -3.60 11.05
CA ASN A 105 -11.58 -5.01 10.83
C ASN A 105 -12.26 -5.57 9.57
N SER A 106 -11.59 -6.54 8.96
CA SER A 106 -11.96 -7.41 7.84
C SER A 106 -12.70 -6.73 6.69
N ARG A 107 -11.94 -6.18 5.73
CA ARG A 107 -12.53 -5.49 4.57
C ARG A 107 -11.89 -5.88 3.26
N ARG A 108 -12.68 -5.78 2.20
CA ARG A 108 -12.21 -5.97 0.83
C ARG A 108 -11.54 -4.71 0.29
N MET A 109 -10.52 -4.95 -0.54
CA MET A 109 -9.89 -3.96 -1.41
C MET A 109 -10.13 -4.46 -2.82
N ASP A 110 -11.07 -3.83 -3.53
CA ASP A 110 -11.75 -4.38 -4.72
C ASP A 110 -10.83 -4.52 -5.96
N GLY A 111 -9.93 -5.49 -5.85
CA GLY A 111 -8.90 -5.88 -6.81
C GLY A 111 -7.97 -6.93 -6.18
N PHE A 112 -7.60 -6.71 -4.92
CA PHE A 112 -6.52 -7.41 -4.21
C PHE A 112 -7.01 -8.25 -3.01
N GLY A 113 -8.27 -8.68 -3.01
CA GLY A 113 -8.80 -9.60 -2.01
C GLY A 113 -9.32 -8.94 -0.73
N ARG A 114 -9.28 -9.70 0.36
CA ARG A 114 -9.72 -9.32 1.71
C ARG A 114 -8.50 -9.18 2.61
N PHE A 115 -8.55 -8.15 3.45
CA PHE A 115 -7.53 -7.82 4.42
C PHE A 115 -8.12 -7.77 5.84
N ASP A 116 -7.32 -8.12 6.83
CA ASP A 116 -7.70 -8.13 8.25
C ASP A 116 -7.93 -6.73 8.78
N ILE A 117 -7.09 -5.76 8.42
CA ILE A 117 -7.22 -4.38 8.86
C ILE A 117 -7.30 -3.46 7.64
N LYS A 118 -8.26 -2.53 7.65
CA LYS A 118 -8.40 -1.47 6.67
C LYS A 118 -8.48 -0.11 7.33
N LEU A 119 -7.58 0.77 6.92
CA LEU A 119 -7.61 2.20 7.22
C LEU A 119 -8.39 2.93 6.13
N ARG A 120 -9.29 3.82 6.51
CA ARG A 120 -10.11 4.59 5.57
C ARG A 120 -10.22 6.06 5.99
N GLY A 121 -9.80 6.93 5.09
CA GLY A 121 -10.06 8.37 5.14
C GLY A 121 -11.40 8.77 4.53
N LYS A 122 -11.81 10.01 4.78
CA LYS A 122 -12.87 10.67 4.02
C LYS A 122 -12.32 11.17 2.68
N GLY A 123 -13.21 11.43 1.72
CA GLY A 123 -12.82 11.94 0.41
C GLY A 123 -12.00 13.23 0.48
N ASN A 124 -12.30 14.12 1.44
CA ASN A 124 -11.61 15.39 1.68
C ASN A 124 -10.41 15.28 2.64
N ALA A 125 -10.05 14.08 3.06
CA ALA A 125 -8.93 13.81 3.98
C ALA A 125 -7.88 12.91 3.29
N ARG A 126 -7.76 13.02 1.96
CA ARG A 126 -6.76 12.28 1.19
C ARG A 126 -5.38 12.83 1.47
N LEU A 127 -4.40 11.94 1.49
CA LEU A 127 -3.02 12.25 1.84
C LEU A 127 -2.08 11.58 0.85
N GLU A 128 -0.99 12.23 0.49
CA GLU A 128 0.08 11.60 -0.29
C GLU A 128 0.97 10.70 0.57
N THR A 129 1.01 10.97 1.88
CA THR A 129 1.69 10.12 2.86
C THR A 129 0.76 9.82 4.02
N LEU A 130 0.57 8.54 4.32
CA LEU A 130 -0.18 8.06 5.48
C LEU A 130 0.81 7.44 6.48
N THR A 131 0.84 7.98 7.69
CA THR A 131 1.61 7.45 8.82
C THR A 131 0.68 7.02 9.94
N PHE A 132 0.98 5.90 10.57
CA PHE A 132 0.28 5.38 11.75
C PHE A 132 1.16 4.34 12.44
N SER A 133 0.76 3.92 13.64
CA SER A 133 1.47 2.88 14.38
C SER A 133 0.49 1.81 14.85
N ILE A 134 0.99 0.60 15.02
CA ILE A 134 0.33 -0.48 15.76
C ILE A 134 0.97 -0.52 17.13
N THR A 135 0.17 -0.51 18.19
CA THR A 135 0.66 -0.38 19.57
C THR A 135 -0.05 -1.35 20.49
N GLY A 136 0.65 -1.82 21.54
CA GLY A 136 0.05 -2.68 22.56
C GLY A 136 0.05 -4.17 22.20
N ILE A 137 0.81 -4.56 21.17
CA ILE A 137 1.03 -5.95 20.78
C ILE A 137 2.42 -6.35 21.25
N ASP A 138 2.50 -7.38 22.09
CA ASP A 138 3.79 -7.81 22.65
C ASP A 138 4.50 -8.78 21.70
N GLY A 139 5.69 -8.38 21.25
CA GLY A 139 6.58 -9.25 20.48
C GLY A 139 6.20 -9.43 19.01
N ASP A 140 5.36 -8.54 18.47
CA ASP A 140 5.20 -8.41 17.03
C ASP A 140 6.45 -7.79 16.39
N SER A 141 6.54 -7.96 15.09
CA SER A 141 7.64 -7.48 14.26
C SER A 141 7.11 -6.99 12.91
N PRO A 142 7.89 -6.21 12.16
CA PRO A 142 7.49 -5.73 10.83
C PRO A 142 7.10 -6.85 9.86
N GLU A 143 7.70 -8.04 10.00
CA GLU A 143 7.44 -9.21 9.16
C GLU A 143 6.02 -9.77 9.37
N ASP A 144 5.46 -9.61 10.57
CA ASP A 144 4.13 -10.14 10.92
C ASP A 144 2.99 -9.45 10.17
N TYR A 145 3.27 -8.32 9.52
CA TYR A 145 2.28 -7.54 8.79
C TYR A 145 2.42 -7.64 7.26
N ALA A 146 3.42 -8.39 6.77
CA ALA A 146 3.65 -8.64 5.35
C ALA A 146 3.00 -9.96 4.92
N VAL A 147 1.68 -10.05 5.04
CA VAL A 147 0.91 -11.29 4.85
C VAL A 147 -0.07 -11.17 3.70
N PHE A 148 -0.11 -12.19 2.83
CA PHE A 148 -0.97 -12.19 1.66
C PHE A 148 -2.45 -12.09 2.03
N SER A 149 -3.17 -11.23 1.31
CA SER A 149 -4.63 -11.17 1.31
C SER A 149 -5.30 -12.50 1.03
N THR A 150 -6.58 -12.60 1.40
CA THR A 150 -7.38 -13.82 1.24
C THR A 150 -8.65 -13.57 0.41
N GLY A 151 -9.41 -14.63 0.13
CA GLY A 151 -10.72 -14.54 -0.53
C GLY A 151 -10.63 -14.23 -2.04
N LYS A 152 -11.70 -13.64 -2.60
CA LYS A 152 -11.76 -13.36 -4.06
C LYS A 152 -10.87 -12.18 -4.42
N SER A 153 -9.81 -12.44 -5.18
CA SER A 153 -8.87 -11.44 -5.66
C SER A 153 -8.66 -11.47 -7.19
N PRO A 154 -9.39 -10.65 -7.97
CA PRO A 154 -9.24 -10.61 -9.42
C PRO A 154 -7.86 -10.17 -9.94
N GLN A 155 -7.10 -9.40 -9.15
CA GLN A 155 -5.76 -8.88 -9.49
C GLN A 155 -4.63 -9.66 -8.81
N GLY A 156 -4.93 -10.78 -8.14
CA GLY A 156 -3.94 -11.54 -7.37
C GLY A 156 -3.84 -11.11 -5.91
N HIS A 157 -3.18 -11.94 -5.11
CA HIS A 157 -3.05 -11.71 -3.67
C HIS A 157 -1.77 -10.96 -3.37
N GLU A 158 -1.88 -9.86 -2.63
CA GLU A 158 -0.74 -9.02 -2.25
C GLU A 158 -0.65 -8.86 -0.73
N PHE A 159 0.52 -8.43 -0.24
CA PHE A 159 0.74 -8.12 1.19
C PHE A 159 -0.02 -6.88 1.62
N PHE A 160 -0.03 -5.87 0.75
CA PHE A 160 -0.65 -4.58 1.02
C PHE A 160 -1.54 -4.18 -0.14
N ALA A 161 -2.57 -3.40 0.16
CA ALA A 161 -3.36 -2.73 -0.87
C ALA A 161 -3.75 -1.32 -0.45
N ALA A 162 -3.83 -0.43 -1.43
CA ALA A 162 -4.27 0.96 -1.26
C ALA A 162 -5.34 1.32 -2.29
N ARG A 163 -6.19 2.28 -1.94
CA ARG A 163 -7.00 3.01 -2.91
C ARG A 163 -6.46 4.43 -2.98
N VAL A 164 -6.11 4.87 -4.19
CA VAL A 164 -5.71 6.25 -4.47
C VAL A 164 -6.77 6.88 -5.36
N ALA A 165 -7.10 8.14 -5.10
CA ALA A 165 -8.18 8.83 -5.79
C ALA A 165 -7.87 10.31 -5.97
N GLY A 166 -8.68 11.00 -6.79
CA GLY A 166 -8.43 12.39 -7.16
C GLY A 166 -7.42 12.50 -8.29
N PHE A 167 -7.45 11.53 -9.21
CA PHE A 167 -6.71 11.66 -10.46
C PHE A 167 -7.37 12.71 -11.36
N GLU A 168 -6.57 13.33 -12.21
CA GLU A 168 -7.07 14.16 -13.30
C GLU A 168 -7.96 13.31 -14.20
N SER A 169 -9.25 13.64 -14.24
CA SER A 169 -10.08 13.15 -15.31
C SER A 169 -9.55 13.80 -16.58
N GLY A 170 -9.04 13.00 -17.53
CA GLY A 170 -8.92 13.48 -18.90
C GLY A 170 -10.25 14.14 -19.29
N ASP A 171 -10.20 15.23 -20.07
CA ASP A 171 -11.37 15.93 -20.55
C ASP A 171 -12.37 14.93 -21.13
N CYS A 172 -13.37 14.53 -20.34
CA CYS A 172 -14.51 13.78 -20.81
C CYS A 172 -15.46 14.77 -21.51
N ASP A 173 -14.92 15.51 -22.47
CA ASP A 173 -15.55 16.58 -23.27
C ASP A 173 -16.63 16.05 -24.22
N TRP A 174 -17.01 14.78 -24.09
CA TRP A 174 -18.15 14.20 -24.76
C TRP A 174 -19.11 13.54 -23.76
N GLY A 175 -19.76 14.39 -22.96
CA GLY A 175 -21.14 14.20 -22.51
C GLY A 175 -21.44 13.03 -21.56
N GLY A 176 -20.46 12.50 -20.84
CA GLY A 176 -20.63 11.29 -20.02
C GLY A 176 -20.80 11.49 -18.51
N CYS A 177 -20.28 12.57 -17.94
CA CYS A 177 -20.10 12.69 -16.48
C CYS A 177 -20.75 13.93 -15.86
N GLY A 178 -21.95 14.29 -16.30
CA GLY A 178 -22.93 15.05 -15.50
C GLY A 178 -22.70 16.55 -15.28
N SER A 179 -23.43 17.37 -16.05
CA SER A 179 -24.20 18.50 -15.55
C SER A 179 -25.41 18.65 -16.47
N MET A 180 -26.55 18.13 -16.02
CA MET A 180 -27.83 18.40 -16.66
C MET A 180 -28.23 19.81 -16.28
N ASP A 181 -27.86 20.78 -17.11
CA ASP A 181 -28.57 22.05 -17.15
C ASP A 181 -29.87 21.80 -17.91
N ASP A 182 -30.96 22.26 -17.31
CA ASP A 182 -32.35 22.01 -17.65
C ASP A 182 -32.68 22.29 -19.13
N ASP A 183 -33.21 21.29 -19.86
CA ASP A 183 -34.51 21.37 -20.56
C ASP A 183 -34.78 20.28 -21.62
N ASP A 184 -33.80 19.53 -22.13
CA ASP A 184 -34.06 18.55 -23.21
C ASP A 184 -33.84 17.11 -22.77
N GLY A 185 -34.95 16.44 -22.45
CA GLY A 185 -34.97 15.04 -22.05
C GLY A 185 -34.50 14.08 -23.14
N MET A 186 -33.43 13.32 -22.86
CA MET A 186 -33.28 11.90 -23.20
C MET A 186 -32.08 11.29 -22.44
N GLN A 187 -32.32 10.43 -21.44
CA GLN A 187 -31.25 9.75 -20.71
C GLN A 187 -30.85 8.41 -21.35
N PRO A 188 -29.56 8.07 -21.49
CA PRO A 188 -29.14 6.68 -21.58
C PRO A 188 -28.98 6.11 -20.15
N ARG A 189 -29.91 5.22 -19.77
CA ARG A 189 -29.85 4.46 -18.52
C ARG A 189 -28.70 3.44 -18.59
N PHE A 190 -27.55 3.74 -18.01
CA PHE A 190 -26.61 2.70 -17.54
C PHE A 190 -26.86 2.44 -16.05
N ALA A 191 -28.08 1.96 -15.75
CA ALA A 191 -28.35 1.26 -14.51
C ALA A 191 -28.34 -0.24 -14.84
N LEU A 192 -27.37 -0.96 -14.28
CA LEU A 192 -27.49 -2.39 -14.07
C LEU A 192 -28.71 -2.61 -13.15
N GLN A 193 -29.90 -2.80 -13.75
CA GLN A 193 -31.11 -3.14 -13.03
C GLN A 193 -31.53 -4.55 -13.43
N THR A 194 -31.04 -5.53 -12.68
CA THR A 194 -31.68 -6.85 -12.64
C THR A 194 -33.05 -6.71 -11.97
N SER A 195 -34.05 -7.38 -12.55
CA SER A 195 -35.41 -7.62 -12.04
C SER A 195 -36.46 -6.55 -12.35
N GLY A 196 -37.45 -6.94 -13.17
CA GLY A 196 -38.67 -6.15 -13.37
C GLY A 196 -39.32 -6.44 -14.72
N LYS A 197 -40.32 -7.31 -14.67
CA LYS A 197 -41.21 -7.80 -15.72
C LYS A 197 -41.71 -6.80 -16.77
N ASP A 198 -41.77 -7.36 -17.99
CA ASP A 198 -42.74 -7.16 -19.08
C ASP A 198 -42.64 -5.89 -19.96
N ASP A 199 -42.72 -6.14 -21.28
CA ASP A 199 -43.12 -5.23 -22.37
C ASP A 199 -42.07 -4.37 -23.11
N HIS A 200 -41.04 -4.94 -23.75
CA HIS A 200 -40.14 -4.15 -24.64
C HIS A 200 -39.70 -4.85 -25.95
N LYS A 201 -40.61 -5.56 -26.64
CA LYS A 201 -40.27 -6.29 -27.89
C LYS A 201 -40.44 -5.52 -29.21
N ALA A 202 -40.92 -4.26 -29.23
CA ALA A 202 -41.30 -3.62 -30.50
C ALA A 202 -40.46 -2.40 -30.95
N TYR A 203 -39.52 -1.90 -30.16
CA TYR A 203 -38.75 -0.70 -30.53
C TYR A 203 -37.28 -0.96 -30.94
N TRP A 204 -36.79 -2.19 -30.80
CA TRP A 204 -35.35 -2.50 -30.88
C TRP A 204 -34.86 -3.06 -32.23
N SER A 205 -35.73 -3.32 -33.21
CA SER A 205 -35.32 -4.06 -34.42
C SER A 205 -34.90 -3.22 -35.63
N LYS A 206 -35.07 -1.89 -35.62
CA LYS A 206 -34.80 -1.04 -36.80
C LYS A 206 -33.59 -0.09 -36.69
N PHE A 207 -33.00 0.12 -35.52
CA PHE A 207 -31.89 1.07 -35.35
C PHE A 207 -30.48 0.44 -35.38
N TRP A 208 -30.37 -0.89 -35.45
CA TRP A 208 -29.11 -1.61 -35.17
C TRP A 208 -28.36 -2.20 -36.37
N LYS A 209 -28.56 -1.71 -37.61
CA LYS A 209 -27.93 -2.38 -38.77
C LYS A 209 -27.12 -1.55 -39.76
N ARG A 210 -26.99 -0.23 -39.64
CA ARG A 210 -26.26 0.51 -40.69
C ARG A 210 -25.20 1.53 -40.27
N ASP A 211 -25.18 2.03 -39.04
CA ASP A 211 -24.31 3.18 -38.71
C ASP A 211 -23.16 2.91 -37.73
N TRP A 212 -23.20 1.80 -37.00
CA TRP A 212 -22.19 1.48 -35.99
C TRP A 212 -20.81 1.11 -36.57
N ARG A 213 -20.73 0.68 -37.84
CA ARG A 213 -19.47 0.27 -38.45
C ARG A 213 -18.59 1.43 -38.93
N HIS A 214 -19.15 2.59 -39.23
CA HIS A 214 -18.35 3.73 -39.71
C HIS A 214 -17.92 4.70 -38.61
N HIS A 215 -18.54 4.61 -37.42
CA HIS A 215 -18.14 5.41 -36.26
C HIS A 215 -17.17 4.70 -35.31
N MET A 216 -17.05 3.36 -35.37
CA MET A 216 -16.10 2.61 -34.52
C MET A 216 -14.68 2.48 -35.12
N ASP A 217 -14.48 2.73 -36.42
CA ASP A 217 -13.19 2.49 -37.07
C ASP A 217 -12.16 3.65 -36.94
N ARG A 218 -12.56 4.82 -36.41
CA ARG A 218 -11.67 6.01 -36.33
C ARG A 218 -11.16 6.38 -34.93
N HIS A 219 -11.48 5.59 -33.90
CA HIS A 219 -10.98 5.79 -32.52
C HIS A 219 -10.73 4.44 -31.82
N TRP A 220 -10.31 3.41 -32.55
CA TRP A 220 -9.99 2.09 -31.99
C TRP A 220 -8.51 2.01 -31.58
N ASP A 221 -8.07 2.94 -30.77
CA ASP A 221 -6.68 3.03 -30.31
C ASP A 221 -6.53 2.33 -28.95
N GLY A 222 -7.62 1.77 -28.40
CA GLY A 222 -7.63 1.09 -27.10
C GLY A 222 -7.56 2.03 -25.89
N ASP A 223 -7.66 3.35 -26.10
CA ASP A 223 -7.34 4.36 -25.08
C ASP A 223 -8.54 4.91 -24.27
N TRP A 224 -9.76 4.47 -24.57
CA TRP A 224 -11.01 4.90 -23.93
C TRP A 224 -11.12 4.61 -22.42
N LEU A 225 -10.19 3.81 -21.86
CA LEU A 225 -10.11 3.58 -20.42
C LEU A 225 -9.34 4.68 -19.69
N LYS A 226 -8.50 5.47 -20.38
CA LYS A 226 -7.69 6.53 -19.75
C LYS A 226 -8.49 7.79 -19.42
N ASP A 227 -9.62 8.02 -20.11
CA ASP A 227 -10.29 9.32 -20.05
C ASP A 227 -11.30 9.47 -18.87
N CYS A 228 -11.44 8.47 -17.99
CA CYS A 228 -12.38 8.55 -16.85
C CYS A 228 -11.87 7.89 -15.54
N ILE A 229 -10.57 7.63 -15.39
CA ILE A 229 -10.04 7.02 -14.16
C ILE A 229 -9.90 8.11 -13.10
N THR A 230 -10.86 8.22 -12.18
CA THR A 230 -10.79 9.16 -11.05
C THR A 230 -10.21 8.54 -9.77
N SER A 231 -10.08 7.21 -9.74
CA SER A 231 -9.47 6.45 -8.65
C SER A 231 -9.08 5.04 -9.08
N GLY A 232 -8.11 4.46 -8.38
CA GLY A 232 -7.64 3.09 -8.60
C GLY A 232 -7.33 2.36 -7.30
N PHE A 233 -7.29 1.04 -7.38
CA PHE A 233 -6.71 0.18 -6.36
C PHE A 233 -5.32 -0.25 -6.80
N PHE A 234 -4.42 -0.31 -5.83
CA PHE A 234 -3.02 -0.66 -6.01
C PHE A 234 -2.64 -1.71 -4.97
N GLY A 235 -1.86 -2.70 -5.36
CA GLY A 235 -1.42 -3.78 -4.49
C GLY A 235 0.05 -4.10 -4.73
N GLY A 236 0.68 -4.74 -3.77
CA GLY A 236 2.01 -5.30 -3.98
C GLY A 236 2.60 -6.02 -2.78
N SER A 237 3.61 -6.79 -3.12
CA SER A 237 4.43 -7.62 -2.23
C SER A 237 5.92 -7.55 -2.60
N THR A 238 6.29 -6.68 -3.55
CA THR A 238 7.65 -6.53 -4.06
C THR A 238 8.55 -5.84 -3.03
N ALA A 239 9.42 -6.60 -2.37
CA ALA A 239 10.38 -6.06 -1.41
C ALA A 239 11.38 -5.10 -2.09
N VAL A 240 11.65 -3.96 -1.46
CA VAL A 240 12.69 -3.04 -1.91
C VAL A 240 14.06 -3.68 -1.63
N PRO A 241 14.92 -3.87 -2.64
CA PRO A 241 16.24 -4.45 -2.43
C PRO A 241 17.07 -3.54 -1.52
N LEU A 242 17.47 -4.05 -0.35
CA LEU A 242 18.46 -3.36 0.46
C LEU A 242 19.78 -3.26 -0.32
N PRO A 243 20.46 -2.09 -0.34
CA PRO A 243 21.77 -1.97 -0.96
C PRO A 243 22.71 -3.03 -0.38
N GLY A 244 23.56 -3.65 -1.22
CA GLY A 244 24.47 -4.71 -0.79
C GLY A 244 25.34 -4.35 0.43
N ALA A 245 25.59 -3.05 0.67
CA ALA A 245 26.25 -2.57 1.87
C ALA A 245 25.49 -2.94 3.17
N ALA A 246 24.15 -2.85 3.18
CA ALA A 246 23.33 -3.26 4.33
C ALA A 246 23.46 -4.77 4.60
N TRP A 247 23.49 -5.59 3.55
CA TRP A 247 23.77 -7.04 3.67
C TRP A 247 25.17 -7.34 4.22
N LEU A 248 26.18 -6.53 3.84
CA LEU A 248 27.54 -6.66 4.36
C LEU A 248 27.63 -6.26 5.84
N PHE A 249 26.85 -5.27 6.30
CA PHE A 249 26.75 -4.94 7.71
C PHE A 249 26.08 -6.06 8.53
N LEU A 250 25.00 -6.67 8.01
CA LEU A 250 24.32 -7.79 8.66
C LEU A 250 25.22 -9.04 8.78
N THR A 251 25.92 -9.41 7.70
CA THR A 251 26.84 -10.56 7.72
C THR A 251 28.11 -10.29 8.55
N GLY A 252 28.60 -9.05 8.54
CA GLY A 252 29.70 -8.62 9.41
C GLY A 252 29.36 -8.73 10.90
N ALA A 253 28.16 -8.32 11.30
CA ALA A 253 27.69 -8.43 12.68
C ALA A 253 27.53 -9.89 13.14
N ALA A 254 26.95 -10.76 12.30
CA ALA A 254 26.83 -12.18 12.58
C ALA A 254 28.21 -12.87 12.75
N GLY A 255 29.19 -12.50 11.92
CA GLY A 255 30.57 -13.01 12.03
C GLY A 255 31.27 -12.63 13.35
N ILE A 256 31.02 -11.41 13.85
CA ILE A 256 31.58 -10.94 15.13
C ILE A 256 30.92 -11.66 16.32
N LEU A 257 29.61 -11.87 16.30
CA LEU A 257 28.88 -12.61 17.33
C LEU A 257 29.29 -14.09 17.39
N ALA A 258 29.48 -14.74 16.24
CA ALA A 258 29.97 -16.12 16.16
C ALA A 258 31.40 -16.27 16.72
N ARG A 259 32.24 -15.23 16.59
CA ARG A 259 33.59 -15.20 17.16
C ARG A 259 33.60 -14.91 18.66
N ALA A 260 32.65 -14.15 19.16
CA ALA A 260 32.48 -13.90 20.59
C ALA A 260 32.02 -15.14 21.37
N ARG A 261 31.12 -15.95 20.78
CA ARG A 261 30.66 -17.22 21.39
C ARG A 261 31.76 -18.27 21.50
N ARG A 262 32.70 -18.31 20.55
CA ARG A 262 33.84 -19.25 20.56
C ARG A 262 34.92 -18.97 21.62
N ARG A 263 34.83 -17.86 22.37
CA ARG A 263 35.76 -17.54 23.47
C ARG A 263 35.22 -17.88 24.85
N ARG A 264 34.01 -18.45 24.95
CA ARG A 264 33.37 -18.85 26.21
C ARG A 264 33.20 -20.37 26.37
N ALA A 265 33.70 -21.16 25.42
CA ALA A 265 33.92 -22.60 25.53
C ALA A 265 35.41 -22.87 25.51
#